data_AF-A0A117R6S5-F1
#
_entry.id   AF-A0A117R6S5-F1
#
_cell.length_a   1.000
_cell.length_b   1.000
_cell.length_c   1.000
_cell.angle_alpha   90.00
_cell.angle_beta   90.00
_cell.angle_gamma   90.00
#
_symmetry.space_group_name_H-M   'P 1'
#
loop_
_entity.id
_entity.type
_entity.pdbx_description
1 polymer ?
#
loop_
_entity_poly.entity_id
_entity_poly.type
_entity_poly.pdbx_seq_one_letter_code
_entity_poly.pdbx_strand_id
1 'polypeptide(L)'
;MELALGNDISSNDPGALQHIAACNRCREELRQITRVVVSARDVEESDLPAAPPERVWQHITQEFSATEKTPARPPVKPAHGLSVAWAEPHRTRRSTDPHDRTIRYALGLLAGITFVRWWSRDHHAPWRH
;
A
#
# COMPACT_ATOMS: atom_id res chain seq x y z
N MET A 1 -8.30 -0.33 9.48
CA MET A 1 -7.92 0.99 10.03
C MET A 1 -8.97 2.08 9.79
N GLU A 2 -10.00 1.82 8.97
CA GLU A 2 -10.98 2.82 8.52
C GLU A 2 -11.93 3.31 9.62
N LEU A 3 -12.16 2.49 10.65
CA LEU A 3 -13.03 2.82 11.79
C LEU A 3 -12.56 4.05 12.58
N ALA A 4 -11.24 4.23 12.75
CA ALA A 4 -10.69 5.35 13.51
C ALA A 4 -10.75 6.68 12.75
N LEU A 5 -10.81 6.63 11.41
CA LEU A 5 -10.80 7.80 10.54
C LEU A 5 -12.20 8.39 10.35
N GLY A 6 -13.25 7.65 10.72
CA GLY A 6 -14.64 8.08 10.56
C GLY A 6 -15.06 8.19 9.11
N ASN A 7 -14.57 7.30 8.23
CA ASN A 7 -14.99 7.25 6.84
C ASN A 7 -16.19 6.30 6.71
N ASP A 8 -17.35 6.87 6.43
CA ASP A 8 -18.67 6.29 6.75
C ASP A 8 -19.00 5.01 5.97
N ILE A 9 -18.37 4.81 4.81
CA ILE A 9 -18.73 3.78 3.82
C ILE A 9 -18.36 2.35 4.27
N SER A 10 -17.40 2.21 5.19
CA SER A 10 -16.93 0.93 5.78
C SER A 10 -17.14 0.87 7.31
N SER A 11 -17.55 1.99 7.92
CA SER A 11 -17.56 2.17 9.38
C SER A 11 -18.59 1.35 10.15
N ASN A 12 -19.56 0.79 9.44
CA ASN A 12 -20.71 0.09 10.01
C ASN A 12 -20.72 -1.40 9.64
N ASP A 13 -19.54 -2.02 9.48
CA ASP A 13 -19.43 -3.47 9.38
C ASP A 13 -19.71 -4.11 10.75
N PRO A 14 -20.88 -4.76 10.94
CA PRO A 14 -21.25 -5.34 12.23
C PRO A 14 -20.30 -6.48 12.65
N GLY A 15 -19.68 -7.17 11.69
CA GLY A 15 -18.71 -8.24 11.97
C GLY A 15 -17.43 -7.69 12.59
N ALA A 16 -16.91 -6.58 12.05
CA ALA A 16 -15.75 -5.89 12.60
C ALA A 16 -16.02 -5.36 14.01
N LEU A 17 -17.19 -4.75 14.24
CA LEU A 17 -17.57 -4.24 15.56
C LEU A 17 -17.71 -5.35 16.60
N GLN A 18 -18.31 -6.49 16.22
CA GLN A 18 -18.40 -7.65 17.11
C GLN A 18 -17.01 -8.22 17.45
N HIS A 19 -16.11 -8.30 16.47
CA HIS A 19 -14.74 -8.75 16.72
C HIS A 19 -14.00 -7.81 17.69
N ILE A 20 -14.11 -6.50 17.51
CA ILE A 20 -13.51 -5.50 18.41
C ILE A 20 -14.13 -5.61 19.82
N ALA A 21 -15.44 -5.85 19.93
CA ALA A 21 -16.08 -6.09 21.22
C ALA A 21 -15.58 -7.37 21.91
N ALA A 22 -15.13 -8.38 21.17
CA ALA A 22 -14.60 -9.62 21.72
C ALA A 22 -13.07 -9.59 21.97
N CYS A 23 -12.29 -8.86 21.17
CA CYS A 23 -10.83 -8.92 21.17
C CYS A 23 -10.16 -7.73 21.89
N ASN A 24 -9.50 -7.99 23.03
CA ASN A 24 -8.77 -6.96 23.79
C ASN A 24 -7.67 -6.26 22.98
N ARG A 25 -6.91 -7.01 22.17
CA ARG A 25 -5.82 -6.48 21.36
C ARG A 25 -6.35 -5.47 20.34
N CYS A 26 -7.38 -5.84 19.59
CA CYS A 26 -7.95 -4.97 18.56
C CYS A 26 -8.62 -3.72 19.16
N ARG A 27 -9.19 -3.81 20.37
CA ARG A 27 -9.64 -2.60 21.09
C ARG A 27 -8.51 -1.65 21.39
N GLU A 28 -7.38 -2.17 21.86
CA GLU A 28 -6.26 -1.33 22.24
C GLU A 28 -5.60 -0.70 21.01
N GLU A 29 -5.44 -1.46 19.93
CA GLU A 29 -4.98 -0.92 18.64
C GLU A 29 -5.91 0.19 18.15
N LEU A 30 -7.24 -0.02 18.23
CA LEU A 30 -8.21 1.02 17.85
C LEU A 30 -8.07 2.27 18.72
N ARG A 31 -7.97 2.13 20.06
CA ARG A 31 -7.79 3.27 20.98
C ARG A 31 -6.53 4.07 20.67
N GLN A 32 -5.42 3.40 20.35
CA GLN A 32 -4.17 4.08 20.00
C GLN A 32 -4.32 4.92 18.75
N ILE A 33 -4.94 4.37 17.70
CA ILE A 33 -5.17 5.09 16.45
C ILE A 33 -6.17 6.23 16.65
N THR A 34 -7.26 6.00 17.40
CA THR A 34 -8.23 7.05 17.75
C THR A 34 -7.54 8.22 18.46
N ARG A 35 -6.60 7.95 19.37
CA ARG A 35 -5.83 9.01 20.03
C ARG A 35 -5.04 9.85 19.03
N VAL A 36 -4.33 9.21 18.11
CA VAL A 36 -3.58 9.93 17.05
C VAL A 36 -4.52 10.78 16.19
N VAL A 37 -5.67 10.25 15.81
CA VAL A 37 -6.65 10.97 14.99
C VAL A 37 -7.23 12.17 15.73
N VAL A 38 -7.57 12.02 17.01
CA VAL A 38 -8.03 13.13 17.85
C VAL A 38 -6.95 14.21 17.94
N SER A 39 -5.72 13.84 18.28
CA SER A 39 -4.61 14.81 18.35
C SER A 39 -4.33 15.50 17.02
N ALA A 40 -4.48 14.82 15.88
CA ALA A 40 -4.31 15.42 14.57
C ALA A 40 -5.46 16.38 14.20
N ARG A 41 -6.65 16.21 14.77
CA ARG A 41 -7.80 17.08 14.54
C ARG A 41 -7.80 18.32 15.44
N ASP A 42 -7.12 18.23 16.59
CA ASP A 42 -6.95 19.34 17.54
C ASP A 42 -5.84 20.33 17.11
N VAL A 43 -5.32 20.21 15.88
CA VAL A 43 -4.31 21.11 15.31
C VAL A 43 -4.87 22.53 15.16
N GLU A 44 -4.18 23.51 15.73
CA GLU A 44 -4.55 24.93 15.66
C GLU A 44 -3.92 25.62 14.44
N GLU A 45 -4.37 26.84 14.12
CA GLU A 45 -3.84 27.61 12.98
C GLU A 45 -2.32 27.86 13.10
N SER A 46 -1.80 27.99 14.32
CA SER A 46 -0.36 28.13 14.58
C SER A 46 0.46 26.87 14.26
N ASP A 47 -0.18 25.70 14.26
CA ASP A 47 0.46 24.42 13.95
C ASP A 47 0.47 24.15 12.43
N LEU A 48 -0.28 24.94 11.65
CA LEU A 48 -0.33 24.79 10.21
C LEU A 48 0.95 25.33 9.55
N PRO A 49 1.45 24.64 8.51
CA PRO A 49 2.52 25.20 7.70
C PRO A 49 2.05 26.49 7.02
N ALA A 50 3.01 27.36 6.68
CA ALA A 50 2.73 28.56 5.90
C ALA A 50 1.97 28.20 4.62
N ALA A 51 0.98 29.03 4.26
CA ALA A 51 0.16 28.82 3.08
C ALA A 51 1.05 28.65 1.83
N PRO A 52 0.74 27.67 0.96
CA PRO A 52 1.52 27.47 -0.25
C PRO A 52 1.41 28.67 -1.20
N PRO A 53 2.46 29.01 -1.97
CA PRO A 53 2.42 30.11 -2.93
C PRO A 53 1.38 29.88 -4.04
N GLU A 54 0.78 30.97 -4.55
CA GLU A 54 -0.27 30.95 -5.57
C GLU A 54 0.07 30.11 -6.82
N ARG A 55 1.33 30.14 -7.27
CA ARG A 55 1.81 29.35 -8.40
C ARG A 55 1.57 27.84 -8.25
N VAL A 56 1.56 27.32 -7.02
CA VAL A 56 1.31 25.91 -6.73
C VAL A 56 -0.16 25.58 -7.01
N TRP A 57 -1.08 26.45 -6.59
CA TRP A 57 -2.51 26.28 -6.87
C TRP A 57 -2.81 26.38 -8.35
N GLN A 58 -2.25 27.37 -9.04
CA GLN A 58 -2.40 27.53 -10.49
C GLN A 58 -1.95 26.29 -11.25
N HIS A 59 -0.82 25.69 -10.85
CA HIS A 59 -0.32 24.45 -11.46
C HIS A 59 -1.27 23.27 -11.25
N ILE A 60 -1.75 23.07 -10.01
CA ILE A 60 -2.71 22.00 -9.68
C ILE A 60 -3.99 22.15 -10.52
N THR A 61 -4.55 23.37 -10.59
CA THR A 61 -5.74 23.65 -11.40
C THR A 61 -5.51 23.38 -12.89
N GLN A 62 -4.32 23.71 -13.40
CA GLN A 62 -3.94 23.45 -14.79
C GLN A 62 -3.85 21.96 -15.09
N GLU A 63 -3.28 21.16 -14.18
CA GLU A 63 -3.17 19.69 -14.36
C GLU A 63 -4.55 19.02 -14.44
N PHE A 64 -5.45 19.34 -13.51
CA PHE A 64 -6.82 18.79 -13.55
C PHE A 64 -7.56 19.20 -14.83
N SER A 65 -7.42 20.47 -15.24
CA SER A 65 -8.02 20.96 -16.49
C SER A 65 -7.46 20.28 -17.74
N ALA A 66 -6.17 19.89 -17.71
CA ALA A 66 -5.51 19.20 -18.83
C ALA A 66 -5.93 17.73 -18.91
N THR A 67 -6.14 17.06 -17.78
CA THR A 67 -6.67 15.69 -17.73
C THR A 67 -8.08 15.63 -18.30
N GLU A 68 -8.95 16.58 -17.97
CA GLU A 68 -10.31 16.65 -18.51
C GLU A 68 -10.35 16.97 -20.01
N LYS A 69 -9.40 17.78 -20.48
CA LYS A 69 -9.34 18.23 -21.88
C LYS A 69 -8.58 17.29 -22.82
N THR A 70 -7.93 16.24 -22.31
CA THR A 70 -7.17 15.32 -23.18
C THR A 70 -8.13 14.38 -23.91
N PRO A 71 -8.35 14.53 -25.23
CA PRO A 71 -9.04 13.51 -26.00
C PRO A 71 -8.12 12.30 -26.05
N ALA A 72 -8.68 11.09 -25.91
CA ALA A 72 -7.91 9.85 -26.00
C ALA A 72 -7.09 9.85 -27.30
N ARG A 73 -5.76 9.95 -27.19
CA ARG A 73 -4.86 9.91 -28.34
C ARG A 73 -4.95 8.49 -28.93
N PRO A 74 -5.26 8.32 -30.23
CA PRO A 74 -5.26 7.00 -30.82
C PRO A 74 -3.84 6.41 -30.74
N PRO A 75 -3.72 5.08 -30.54
CA PRO A 75 -2.41 4.45 -30.38
C PRO A 75 -1.58 4.65 -31.64
N VAL A 76 -0.50 5.42 -31.53
CA VAL A 76 0.53 5.50 -32.58
C VAL A 76 1.32 4.20 -32.52
N LYS A 77 1.09 3.32 -33.50
CA LYS A 77 1.88 2.11 -33.69
C LYS A 77 3.32 2.53 -34.07
N PRO A 78 4.38 2.06 -33.37
CA PRO A 78 5.73 2.34 -33.78
C PRO A 78 6.08 1.53 -35.04
N ALA A 79 6.23 2.22 -36.17
CA ALA A 79 6.78 1.64 -37.39
C ALA A 79 8.26 1.27 -37.13
N HIS A 80 8.50 -0.02 -36.98
CA HIS A 80 9.84 -0.60 -36.96
C HIS A 80 10.39 -0.58 -38.39
N GLY A 81 11.62 -0.11 -38.55
CA GLY A 81 12.45 -0.42 -39.71
C GLY A 81 13.23 0.76 -40.24
N LEU A 82 14.51 0.85 -39.88
CA LEU A 82 15.60 0.59 -40.83
C LEU A 82 16.90 0.32 -40.06
N SER A 83 17.43 -0.86 -40.37
CA SER A 83 18.69 -1.44 -39.93
C SER A 83 19.87 -0.77 -40.66
N VAL A 84 21.03 -0.70 -40.01
CA VAL A 84 22.31 -1.29 -40.46
C VAL A 84 23.46 -0.50 -39.82
N ALA A 85 24.25 -1.16 -38.97
CA ALA A 85 25.70 -1.22 -39.12
C ALA A 85 26.28 -2.14 -38.03
N TRP A 86 26.71 -3.30 -38.50
CA TRP A 86 27.44 -4.31 -37.75
C TRP A 86 28.78 -3.78 -37.25
N ALA A 87 29.06 -3.95 -35.96
CA ALA A 87 30.41 -4.15 -35.44
C ALA A 87 30.36 -4.72 -34.01
N GLU A 88 30.35 -6.05 -33.91
CA GLU A 88 30.97 -6.76 -32.78
C GLU A 88 32.04 -7.67 -33.40
N PRO A 89 33.17 -7.99 -32.73
CA PRO A 89 33.16 -8.42 -31.33
C PRO A 89 34.42 -8.06 -30.50
N HIS A 90 34.27 -7.98 -29.18
CA HIS A 90 35.35 -8.39 -28.28
C HIS A 90 34.79 -9.16 -27.08
N ARG A 91 34.97 -10.47 -27.15
CA ARG A 91 34.96 -11.39 -26.01
C ARG A 91 35.95 -10.88 -24.95
N THR A 92 35.48 -10.61 -23.75
CA THR A 92 36.10 -11.21 -22.56
C THR A 92 35.04 -11.67 -21.57
N ARG A 93 34.94 -12.99 -21.53
CA ARG A 93 34.35 -13.82 -20.48
C ARG A 93 34.99 -13.45 -19.14
N ARG A 94 34.20 -12.89 -18.21
CA ARG A 94 34.49 -12.96 -16.77
C ARG A 94 33.29 -13.60 -16.08
N SER A 95 33.47 -14.89 -15.83
CA SER A 95 32.62 -15.71 -14.97
C SER A 95 32.77 -15.20 -13.54
N THR A 96 31.67 -14.76 -12.93
CA THR A 96 31.57 -14.62 -11.48
C THR A 96 30.19 -15.09 -11.08
N ASP A 97 30.14 -16.40 -10.88
CA ASP A 97 29.34 -17.17 -9.92
C ASP A 97 28.03 -16.55 -9.38
N PRO A 98 26.84 -17.04 -9.80
CA PRO A 98 25.57 -16.69 -9.21
C PRO A 98 25.15 -17.72 -8.15
N HIS A 99 25.97 -17.97 -7.14
CA HIS A 99 25.62 -18.87 -6.03
C HIS A 99 25.09 -18.17 -4.77
N ASP A 100 24.70 -16.89 -4.85
CA ASP A 100 24.26 -16.10 -3.69
C ASP A 100 22.83 -15.54 -3.85
N ARG A 101 21.91 -16.31 -4.45
CA ARG A 101 20.52 -15.86 -4.65
C ARG A 101 19.45 -16.87 -4.26
N THR A 102 19.78 -17.82 -3.38
CA THR A 102 18.87 -18.92 -2.99
C THR A 102 18.68 -19.09 -1.48
N ILE A 103 19.06 -18.10 -0.66
CA ILE A 103 18.84 -18.13 0.80
C ILE A 103 17.96 -16.96 1.27
N ARG A 104 16.80 -16.75 0.63
CA ARG A 104 15.75 -15.86 1.18
C ARG A 104 14.33 -16.42 1.18
N TYR A 105 14.11 -17.65 0.67
CA TYR A 105 12.77 -18.26 0.65
C TYR A 105 12.55 -19.36 1.70
N ALA A 106 13.57 -19.74 2.47
CA ALA A 106 13.43 -20.77 3.51
C ALA A 106 12.84 -20.25 4.84
N LEU A 107 12.83 -18.93 5.10
CA LEU A 107 12.29 -18.34 6.33
C LEU A 107 10.79 -17.97 6.25
N GLY A 108 10.23 -17.79 5.05
CA GLY A 108 8.82 -17.43 4.87
C GLY A 108 7.85 -18.61 5.10
N LEU A 109 8.28 -19.83 4.78
CA LEU A 109 7.43 -21.02 4.88
C LEU A 109 7.20 -21.50 6.33
N LEU A 110 8.18 -21.30 7.23
CA LEU A 110 8.00 -21.68 8.64
C LEU A 110 7.08 -20.70 9.41
N ALA A 111 7.05 -19.42 9.03
CA ALA A 111 6.11 -18.45 9.59
C ALA A 111 4.67 -18.66 9.07
N GLY A 112 4.49 -19.00 7.79
CA GLY A 112 3.18 -19.29 7.21
C GLY A 112 2.52 -20.55 7.77
N ILE A 113 3.29 -21.64 7.95
CA ILE A 113 2.76 -22.91 8.48
C ILE A 113 2.38 -22.80 9.96
N THR A 114 3.11 -22.01 10.74
CA THR A 114 2.76 -21.76 12.16
C THR A 114 1.52 -20.87 12.31
N PHE A 115 1.34 -19.87 11.44
CA PHE A 115 0.14 -19.01 11.44
C PHE A 115 -1.15 -19.78 11.08
N VAL A 116 -1.11 -20.64 10.05
CA VAL A 116 -2.28 -21.45 9.66
C VAL A 116 -2.60 -22.55 10.69
N ARG A 117 -1.59 -23.19 11.30
CA ARG A 117 -1.83 -24.16 12.38
C ARG A 117 -2.36 -23.53 13.65
N TRP A 118 -1.95 -22.31 13.99
CA TRP A 118 -2.49 -21.59 15.15
C TRP A 118 -3.95 -21.18 14.90
N TRP A 119 -4.24 -20.62 13.73
CA TRP A 119 -5.61 -20.27 13.29
C TRP A 119 -6.56 -21.48 13.32
N SER A 120 -6.14 -22.63 12.76
CA SER A 120 -6.99 -23.83 12.71
C SER A 120 -7.22 -24.49 14.09
N ARG A 121 -6.34 -24.27 15.08
CA ARG A 121 -6.47 -24.89 16.41
C ARG A 121 -7.46 -24.16 17.31
N ASP A 122 -7.54 -22.83 17.20
CA ASP A 122 -8.48 -22.02 17.99
C ASP A 122 -9.93 -22.07 17.46
N HIS A 123 -10.13 -22.44 16.19
CA HIS A 123 -11.47 -22.66 15.63
C HIS A 123 -12.13 -24.00 16.02
N HIS A 124 -11.43 -24.88 16.75
CA HIS A 124 -11.98 -26.17 17.22
C HIS A 124 -12.13 -26.26 18.75
N ALA A 125 -12.50 -25.17 19.42
CA ALA A 125 -13.18 -25.28 20.70
C ALA A 125 -14.70 -25.35 20.44
N PRO A 126 -15.31 -26.56 20.46
CA PRO A 126 -16.75 -26.67 20.29
C PRO A 126 -17.43 -25.99 21.47
N TRP A 127 -18.33 -25.07 21.14
CA TRP A 127 -19.41 -24.59 21.99
C TRP A 127 -19.92 -25.71 22.89
N ARG A 128 -19.73 -25.56 24.20
CA ARG A 128 -20.56 -26.25 25.19
C ARG A 128 -21.36 -25.19 25.93
N HIS A 129 -22.67 -25.45 25.91
CA HIS A 129 -23.77 -24.68 26.48
C HIS A 129 -23.54 -24.24 27.92
#